data_AF-E1KQ87-F1
#
_entry.id   AF-E1KQ87-F1
#
_cell.length_a   1.000
_cell.length_b   1.000
_cell.length_c   1.000
_cell.angle_alpha   90.00
_cell.angle_beta   90.00
_cell.angle_gamma   90.00
#
_symmetry.space_group_name_H-M   'P 1'
#
loop_
_entity.id
_entity.type
_entity.pdbx_description
1 polymer ?
#
loop_
_entity_poly.entity_id
_entity_poly.type
_entity_poly.pdbx_seq_one_letter_code
_entity_poly.pdbx_strand_id
1 'polypeptide(L)'
;MIGKCKAIAHGSTALDYIFREGKLGSRLAFHNLCSRDPKTIYEEMKVVSNYNSRCRNKFLRIEIGIAPQDEKKLSVSEYMWIAHLFAKRIGLDNHQWVAVTTQGHRQQTHSHHRQPHQSVWRSL
;
A
#
# COMPACT_ATOMS: atom_id res chain seq x y z
N MET A 1 5.62 16.07 -2.37
CA MET A 1 5.33 14.63 -2.17
C MET A 1 5.54 13.93 -3.49
N ILE A 2 6.32 12.84 -3.53
CA ILE A 2 6.53 12.05 -4.76
C ILE A 2 5.98 10.66 -4.52
N GLY A 3 5.10 10.19 -5.40
CA GLY A 3 4.53 8.84 -5.36
C GLY A 3 5.13 7.94 -6.44
N LYS A 4 5.52 6.72 -6.09
CA LYS A 4 5.93 5.68 -7.04
C LYS A 4 5.02 4.46 -6.91
N CYS A 5 4.28 4.15 -7.97
CA CYS A 5 3.42 2.97 -8.04
C CYS A 5 4.07 1.89 -8.92
N LYS A 6 4.14 0.65 -8.43
CA LYS A 6 4.65 -0.52 -9.17
C LYS A 6 3.73 -1.71 -8.98
N ALA A 7 3.36 -2.37 -10.07
CA ALA A 7 2.70 -3.68 -10.01
C ALA A 7 3.73 -4.78 -9.71
N ILE A 8 3.41 -5.67 -8.77
CA ILE A 8 4.28 -6.77 -8.31
C ILE A 8 3.53 -8.11 -8.32
N ALA A 9 4.28 -9.19 -8.52
CA ALA A 9 3.76 -10.57 -8.47
C ALA A 9 3.87 -11.18 -7.06
N HIS A 10 4.96 -10.91 -6.34
CA HIS A 10 5.29 -11.52 -5.05
C HIS A 10 4.75 -10.71 -3.86
N GLY A 11 3.42 -10.65 -3.72
CA GLY A 11 2.75 -9.89 -2.66
C GLY A 11 3.12 -10.34 -1.24
N SER A 12 3.25 -11.66 -1.01
CA SER A 12 3.63 -12.22 0.28
C SER A 12 5.01 -11.76 0.72
N THR A 13 6.03 -11.92 -0.14
CA THR A 13 7.40 -11.49 0.14
C THR A 13 7.48 -9.98 0.40
N ALA A 14 6.66 -9.18 -0.30
CA ALA A 14 6.61 -7.75 -0.07
C ALA A 14 6.02 -7.41 1.31
N LEU A 15 4.93 -8.07 1.70
CA LEU A 15 4.34 -7.91 3.04
C LEU A 15 5.32 -8.37 4.14
N ASP A 16 5.94 -9.54 3.98
CA ASP A 16 6.94 -10.04 4.94
C ASP A 16 8.10 -9.05 5.10
N TYR A 17 8.56 -8.45 4.01
CA TYR A 17 9.65 -7.48 4.04
C TYR A 17 9.29 -6.19 4.79
N ILE A 18 8.11 -5.61 4.53
CA ILE A 18 7.71 -4.34 5.16
C ILE A 18 7.32 -4.51 6.63
N PHE A 19 6.80 -5.68 7.01
CA PHE A 19 6.40 -5.99 8.38
C PHE A 19 7.56 -6.57 9.23
N ARG A 20 8.73 -6.80 8.64
CA ARG A 20 9.91 -7.29 9.34
C ARG A 20 10.34 -6.32 10.45
N GLU A 21 10.74 -6.89 11.59
CA GLU A 21 11.36 -6.14 12.68
C GLU A 21 12.59 -5.37 12.19
N GLY A 22 12.71 -4.09 12.58
CA GLY A 22 13.75 -3.18 12.10
C GLY A 22 13.50 -2.59 10.70
N LYS A 23 12.40 -2.94 10.03
CA LYS A 23 11.93 -2.23 8.82
C LYS A 23 10.64 -1.49 9.07
N LEU A 24 9.75 -2.05 9.88
CA LEU A 24 8.49 -1.42 10.25
C LEU A 24 8.72 -0.25 11.22
N GLY A 25 8.22 0.94 10.86
CA GLY A 25 8.14 2.09 11.75
C GLY A 25 6.80 2.12 12.49
N SER A 26 5.71 2.30 11.77
CA SER A 26 4.36 2.38 12.32
C SER A 26 3.34 1.83 11.34
N ARG A 27 2.33 1.15 11.87
CA ARG A 27 1.18 0.69 11.08
C ARG A 27 0.18 1.84 11.01
N LEU A 28 -0.09 2.36 9.81
CA LEU A 28 -0.95 3.54 9.62
C LEU A 28 -2.40 3.14 9.45
N ALA A 29 -2.70 2.32 8.43
CA ALA A 29 -4.07 2.00 8.09
C ALA A 29 -4.18 0.59 7.50
N PHE A 30 -5.32 -0.06 7.79
CA PHE A 30 -5.75 -1.32 7.23
C PHE A 30 -7.19 -1.11 6.76
N HIS A 31 -7.39 -1.10 5.46
CA HIS A 31 -8.67 -0.77 4.84
C HIS A 31 -9.25 -1.99 4.14
N ASN A 32 -10.50 -2.33 4.46
CA ASN A 32 -11.17 -3.57 4.02
C ASN A 32 -10.36 -4.86 4.31
N LEU A 33 -9.62 -4.86 5.43
CA LEU A 33 -8.83 -5.99 5.92
C LEU A 33 -9.22 -6.27 7.38
N CYS A 34 -9.25 -7.54 7.76
CA CYS A 34 -9.60 -7.95 9.11
C CYS A 34 -8.36 -8.23 9.97
N SER A 35 -7.31 -8.80 9.38
CA SER A 35 -6.08 -9.12 10.09
C SER A 35 -5.04 -8.00 10.08
N ARG A 36 -4.13 -8.05 11.06
CA ARG A 36 -2.92 -7.22 11.15
C ARG A 36 -1.64 -8.04 10.95
N ASP A 37 -1.77 -9.36 10.78
CA ASP A 37 -0.67 -10.27 10.49
C ASP A 37 -0.39 -10.30 8.99
N PRO A 38 0.88 -10.13 8.54
CA PRO A 38 1.22 -10.04 7.12
C PRO A 38 0.82 -11.28 6.31
N LYS A 39 0.93 -12.48 6.88
CA LYS A 39 0.58 -13.72 6.18
C LYS A 39 -0.93 -13.85 6.01
N THR A 40 -1.71 -13.53 7.05
CA THR A 40 -3.17 -13.54 6.95
C THR A 40 -3.68 -12.45 5.99
N ILE A 41 -3.10 -11.24 6.04
CA ILE A 41 -3.43 -10.17 5.09
C ILE A 41 -3.21 -10.62 3.65
N TYR A 42 -2.11 -11.30 3.37
CA TYR A 42 -1.84 -11.83 2.03
C TYR A 42 -2.92 -12.83 1.58
N GLU A 43 -3.32 -13.77 2.43
CA GLU A 43 -4.37 -14.75 2.09
C GLU A 43 -5.74 -14.08 1.92
N GLU A 44 -6.11 -13.11 2.76
CA GLU A 44 -7.33 -12.30 2.59
C GLU A 44 -7.35 -11.60 1.22
N MET A 45 -6.26 -10.90 0.87
CA MET A 45 -6.13 -10.21 -0.42
C MET A 45 -6.13 -11.19 -1.61
N LYS A 46 -5.57 -12.37 -1.42
CA LYS A 46 -5.45 -13.39 -2.47
C LYS A 46 -6.80 -13.94 -2.88
N VAL A 47 -7.73 -14.14 -1.94
CA VAL A 47 -9.10 -14.61 -2.21
C VAL A 47 -9.76 -13.75 -3.28
N VAL A 48 -9.75 -12.42 -3.11
CA VAL A 48 -10.33 -11.48 -4.10
C VAL A 48 -9.52 -11.46 -5.39
N SER A 49 -8.18 -11.50 -5.29
CA SER A 49 -7.31 -11.43 -6.47
C SER A 49 -7.41 -12.65 -7.40
N ASN A 50 -7.83 -13.81 -6.89
CA ASN A 50 -7.94 -15.05 -7.66
C ASN A 50 -9.04 -14.99 -8.72
N TYR A 51 -10.06 -14.13 -8.54
CA TYR A 51 -11.13 -13.94 -9.52
C TYR A 51 -10.68 -13.27 -10.81
N ASN A 52 -9.49 -12.66 -10.86
CA ASN A 52 -8.95 -12.09 -12.09
C ASN A 52 -7.78 -12.89 -12.63
N SER A 53 -8.02 -13.50 -13.79
CA SER A 53 -7.05 -14.27 -14.57
C SER A 53 -6.23 -13.42 -15.55
N ARG A 54 -6.62 -12.16 -15.81
CA ARG A 54 -6.01 -11.27 -16.82
C ARG A 54 -4.71 -10.61 -16.34
N CYS A 55 -4.55 -10.41 -15.03
CA CYS A 55 -3.35 -9.77 -14.47
C CYS A 55 -2.38 -10.78 -13.84
N ARG A 56 -1.14 -10.83 -14.35
CA ARG A 56 -0.03 -11.59 -13.74
C ARG A 56 0.47 -10.94 -12.45
N ASN A 57 0.58 -9.61 -12.45
CA ASN A 57 0.97 -8.82 -11.28
C ASN A 57 -0.29 -8.32 -10.57
N LYS A 58 -0.72 -9.05 -9.54
CA LYS A 58 -2.02 -8.83 -8.88
C LYS A 58 -1.98 -7.82 -7.73
N PHE A 59 -0.80 -7.37 -7.34
CA PHE A 59 -0.59 -6.43 -6.25
C PHE A 59 0.02 -5.13 -6.78
N LEU A 60 -0.39 -3.98 -6.21
CA LEU A 60 0.33 -2.73 -6.36
C LEU A 60 1.12 -2.43 -5.09
N ARG A 61 2.33 -1.92 -5.29
CA ARG A 61 3.18 -1.33 -4.27
C ARG A 61 3.31 0.15 -4.57
N ILE A 62 2.97 0.96 -3.60
CA ILE A 62 2.98 2.41 -3.70
C ILE A 62 3.93 2.94 -2.64
N GLU A 63 4.96 3.64 -3.07
CA GLU A 63 5.89 4.34 -2.19
C GLU A 63 5.56 5.83 -2.24
N ILE A 64 5.29 6.43 -1.09
CA ILE A 64 5.08 7.86 -0.96
C ILE A 64 6.26 8.46 -0.20
N GLY A 65 7.04 9.27 -0.90
CA GLY A 65 8.15 10.05 -0.35
C GLY A 65 7.67 11.42 0.10
N ILE A 66 7.96 11.74 1.36
CA ILE A 66 7.77 13.07 1.95
C ILE A 66 9.14 13.77 1.99
N ALA A 67 9.15 15.09 1.82
CA ALA A 67 10.39 15.85 1.91
C ALA A 67 10.91 15.81 3.37
N PRO A 68 12.22 15.65 3.61
CA PRO A 68 12.77 15.50 4.97
C PRO A 68 12.43 16.63 5.95
N GLN A 69 12.20 17.85 5.42
CA GLN A 69 11.81 19.03 6.18
C GLN A 69 10.37 18.97 6.72
N ASP A 70 9.48 18.28 6.01
CA ASP A 70 8.07 18.14 6.38
C ASP A 70 7.88 16.88 7.24
N GLU A 71 8.72 15.88 7.03
CA GLU A 71 8.71 14.61 7.74
C GLU A 71 8.79 14.75 9.27
N LYS A 72 9.64 15.66 9.77
CA LYS A 72 9.79 15.95 11.21
C LYS A 72 8.58 16.64 11.83
N LYS A 73 7.71 17.22 11.01
CA LYS A 73 6.54 17.99 11.45
C LYS A 73 5.28 17.13 11.47
N LEU A 74 5.28 16.01 10.75
CA LEU A 74 4.12 15.15 10.59
C LEU A 74 4.01 14.13 11.72
N SER A 75 2.85 14.15 12.36
CA SER A 75 2.39 13.15 13.31
C SER A 75 1.88 11.89 12.60
N VAL A 76 1.71 10.79 13.36
CA VAL A 76 1.17 9.53 12.84
C VAL A 76 -0.23 9.70 12.24
N SER A 77 -1.08 10.54 12.84
CA SER A 77 -2.43 10.82 12.34
C SER A 77 -2.41 11.57 11.01
N GLU A 78 -1.48 12.50 10.81
CA GLU A 78 -1.33 13.19 9.51
C GLU A 78 -0.84 12.22 8.44
N TYR A 79 0.09 11.32 8.77
CA TYR A 79 0.50 10.25 7.86
C TYR A 79 -0.66 9.33 7.48
N MET A 80 -1.52 8.96 8.43
CA MET A 80 -2.74 8.19 8.16
C MET A 80 -3.69 8.95 7.23
N TRP A 81 -3.92 10.23 7.50
CA TRP A 81 -4.77 11.08 6.68
C TRP A 81 -4.27 11.18 5.24
N ILE A 82 -2.97 11.41 5.05
CA ILE A 82 -2.33 11.44 3.73
C ILE A 82 -2.51 10.10 3.00
N ALA A 83 -2.31 8.97 3.68
CA ALA A 83 -2.48 7.64 3.08
C ALA A 83 -3.94 7.41 2.61
N HIS A 84 -4.93 7.78 3.43
CA HIS A 84 -6.35 7.70 3.06
C HIS A 84 -6.71 8.63 1.90
N LEU A 85 -6.26 9.90 1.92
CA LEU A 85 -6.50 10.85 0.83
C LEU A 85 -5.89 10.38 -0.48
N PHE A 86 -4.65 9.90 -0.42
CA PHE A 86 -3.96 9.36 -1.59
C PHE A 86 -4.73 8.16 -2.15
N ALA A 87 -5.05 7.17 -1.31
CA ALA A 87 -5.82 5.99 -1.69
C ALA A 87 -7.15 6.38 -2.34
N LYS A 88 -7.90 7.30 -1.75
CA LYS A 88 -9.16 7.80 -2.33
C LYS A 88 -8.95 8.46 -3.69
N ARG A 89 -7.91 9.29 -3.85
CA ARG A 89 -7.63 10.02 -5.10
C ARG A 89 -7.26 9.08 -6.25
N ILE A 90 -6.63 7.95 -5.96
CA ILE A 90 -6.31 6.90 -6.94
C ILE A 90 -7.36 5.77 -6.98
N GLY A 91 -8.56 6.00 -6.43
CA GLY A 91 -9.68 5.06 -6.54
C GLY A 91 -9.48 3.74 -5.78
N LEU A 92 -8.79 3.76 -4.64
CA LEU A 92 -8.61 2.62 -3.74
C LEU A 92 -9.58 2.61 -2.55
N ASP A 93 -10.63 3.42 -2.57
CA ASP A 93 -11.62 3.55 -1.50
C ASP A 93 -12.44 2.28 -1.26
N ASN A 94 -12.71 1.48 -2.30
CA ASN A 94 -13.43 0.20 -2.20
C ASN A 94 -12.51 -1.02 -2.32
N HIS A 95 -11.23 -0.83 -2.08
CA HIS A 95 -10.19 -1.83 -2.33
C HIS A 95 -9.45 -2.22 -1.06
N GLN A 96 -8.94 -3.46 -0.99
CA GLN A 96 -8.18 -3.91 0.18
C GLN A 96 -6.77 -3.31 0.17
N TRP A 97 -6.39 -2.66 1.27
CA TRP A 97 -5.09 -2.01 1.37
C TRP A 97 -4.52 -1.85 2.76
N VAL A 98 -3.18 -1.81 2.81
CA VAL A 98 -2.44 -1.56 4.03
C VAL A 98 -1.39 -0.48 3.82
N ALA A 99 -1.27 0.45 4.77
CA ALA A 99 -0.24 1.47 4.78
C ALA A 99 0.61 1.37 6.04
N VAL A 100 1.92 1.42 5.85
CA VAL A 100 2.91 1.41 6.92
C VAL A 100 3.98 2.48 6.66
N THR A 101 4.57 3.01 7.72
CA THR A 101 5.85 3.74 7.63
C THR A 101 7.00 2.75 7.81
N THR A 102 8.11 2.98 7.10
CA THR A 102 9.34 2.20 7.28
C THR A 102 10.43 3.00 8.00
N GLN A 103 11.34 2.35 8.72
CA GLN A 103 12.53 3.01 9.30
C GLN A 103 13.40 3.60 8.17
N GLY A 104 13.46 4.94 8.09
CA GLY A 104 13.90 5.69 6.89
C GLY A 104 12.78 6.49 6.21
N HIS A 105 11.60 6.56 6.84
CA HIS A 105 10.53 7.53 6.62
C HIS A 105 9.97 7.64 5.20
N ARG A 106 9.85 6.49 4.53
CA ARG A 106 8.99 6.33 3.35
C ARG A 106 7.71 5.66 3.78
N GLN A 107 6.56 6.16 3.31
CA GLN A 107 5.33 5.41 3.42
C GLN A 107 5.32 4.36 2.32
N GLN A 108 5.07 3.10 2.69
CA GLN A 108 4.74 2.05 1.74
C GLN A 108 3.28 1.68 1.94
N THR A 109 2.48 2.02 0.94
CA THR A 109 1.09 1.59 0.82
C THR A 109 1.07 0.40 -0.13
N HIS A 110 0.63 -0.74 0.36
CA HIS A 110 0.48 -1.96 -0.43
C HIS A 110 -0.99 -2.22 -0.68
N SER A 111 -1.36 -2.22 -1.96
CA SER A 111 -2.73 -2.55 -2.31
C SER A 111 -3.15 -2.75 -3.74
N HIS A 112 -3.84 -3.87 -3.86
CA HIS A 112 -4.98 -4.16 -4.70
C HIS A 112 -4.77 -4.53 -6.18
N HIS A 113 -5.78 -5.28 -6.58
CA HIS A 113 -6.11 -5.93 -7.82
C HIS A 113 -6.19 -4.95 -9.00
N ARG A 114 -5.33 -5.15 -9.99
CA ARG A 114 -5.42 -4.43 -11.27
C ARG A 114 -6.63 -4.97 -12.06
N GLN A 115 -7.69 -4.17 -12.19
CA GLN A 115 -8.73 -4.46 -13.19
C GLN A 115 -8.24 -4.09 -14.61
N PRO A 116 -8.71 -4.77 -15.67
CA PRO A 116 -8.22 -4.55 -17.04
C PRO A 116 -8.38 -3.12 -17.56
N HIS A 117 -9.32 -2.34 -16.99
CA HIS A 117 -9.63 -0.98 -17.41
C HIS A 117 -8.77 0.12 -16.77
N GLN A 118 -7.88 -0.20 -15.82
CA GLN A 118 -7.03 0.80 -15.17
C GLN A 118 -5.67 0.95 -15.88
N SER A 119 -5.68 1.35 -17.15
CA SER A 119 -4.49 1.71 -17.93
C SER A 119 -4.24 3.22 -18.02
N VAL A 120 -5.07 4.07 -17.39
CA VAL A 120 -4.85 5.52 -17.33
C VAL A 120 -4.16 5.89 -16.02
N TRP A 121 -2.85 5.67 -15.97
CA TRP A 121 -1.99 6.17 -14.89
C TRP A 121 -0.79 6.91 -15.51
N ARG A 122 -1.07 8.00 -16.21
CA ARG A 122 -0.08 9.04 -16.51
C ARG A 122 -0.56 10.32 -15.84
N SER A 123 0.34 10.93 -15.07
CA SER A 123 0.21 12.25 -14.43
C SER A 123 -0.43 12.26 -13.03
N LEU A 124 0.38 11.88 -12.03
CA LEU A 124 0.46 12.57 -10.74
C LEU A 124 1.92 12.98 -10.52
#